data_AF-A0A8S9LFV6-F1
#
_entry.id   AF-A0A8S9LFV6-F1
#
_cell.length_a   1.000
_cell.length_b   1.000
_cell.length_c   1.000
_cell.angle_alpha   90.00
_cell.angle_beta   90.00
_cell.angle_gamma   90.00
#
_symmetry.space_group_name_H-M   'P 1'
#
loop_
_entity.id
_entity.type
_entity.pdbx_description
1 polymer ?
#
loop_
_entity_poly.entity_id
_entity_poly.type
_entity_poly.pdbx_seq_one_letter_code
_entity_poly.pdbx_strand_id
1 'polypeptide(L)'
;MKAVERKMSKMMRPLRILTGVKGRFFKEYLQGNPLWLQYVKVPSVTLGYENSYDVFVKAHGGGLSGQAQAITLGVARALLKVSADHRSPLKKEGLLTRDARVVERKKEYLQGNPLWLQYVKVPSVTLGYENSYDVFVKAHGGGLSGQAQAITLGVARALLKVSADHRSPLKKEGLLTRDARVVERKKVGLKKARKAPQFSKR
;
A
#
# COMPACT_ATOMS: atom_id res chain seq x y z
N MET A 1 37.73 18.30 9.51
CA MET A 1 37.24 17.78 8.20
C MET A 1 38.10 16.63 7.65
N LYS A 2 39.45 16.68 7.68
CA LYS A 2 40.33 15.60 7.17
C LYS A 2 40.26 14.23 7.90
N ALA A 3 39.69 14.14 9.10
CA ALA A 3 39.58 12.88 9.85
C ALA A 3 38.35 12.02 9.46
N VAL A 4 37.31 12.65 8.91
CA VAL A 4 36.09 11.95 8.46
C VAL A 4 36.30 11.34 7.07
N GLU A 5 37.02 12.04 6.18
CA GLU A 5 37.41 11.53 4.86
C GLU A 5 38.34 10.30 4.94
N ARG A 6 39.28 10.27 5.90
CA ARG A 6 40.15 9.10 6.13
C ARG A 6 39.41 7.86 6.65
N LYS A 7 38.22 8.04 7.24
CA LYS A 7 37.36 6.93 7.66
C LYS A 7 36.52 6.37 6.52
N MET A 8 36.24 7.18 5.49
CA MET A 8 35.54 6.74 4.27
C MET A 8 36.47 6.04 3.27
N SER A 9 37.74 6.46 3.14
CA SER A 9 38.68 5.84 2.20
C SER A 9 39.16 4.44 2.62
N LYS A 10 39.03 4.07 3.90
CA LYS A 10 39.41 2.73 4.42
C LYS A 10 38.30 1.69 4.27
N MET A 11 37.13 2.10 3.77
CA MET A 11 35.92 1.28 3.61
C MET A 11 35.63 0.91 2.14
N MET A 12 36.57 1.17 1.23
CA MET A 12 36.51 0.71 -0.15
C MET A 12 37.70 -0.20 -0.44
N ARG A 13 37.45 -1.51 -0.45
CA ARG A 13 38.31 -2.51 -1.10
C ARG A 13 37.48 -3.19 -2.19
N PRO A 14 38.08 -3.56 -3.34
CA PRO A 14 37.32 -4.16 -4.41
C PRO A 14 36.94 -5.62 -4.12
N LEU A 15 35.75 -5.98 -4.60
CA LEU A 15 35.28 -7.33 -4.97
C LEU A 15 34.98 -8.33 -3.84
N ARG A 16 33.77 -8.22 -3.27
CA ARG A 16 32.84 -9.34 -3.01
C ARG A 16 31.56 -8.80 -2.37
N ILE A 17 30.39 -9.19 -2.88
CA ILE A 17 29.09 -8.91 -2.26
C ILE A 17 29.03 -9.64 -0.90
N LEU A 18 29.50 -8.97 0.15
CA LEU A 18 29.45 -9.45 1.54
C LEU A 18 28.22 -8.83 2.21
N THR A 19 27.04 -9.33 1.87
CA THR A 19 25.79 -8.89 2.49
C THR A 19 25.62 -9.60 3.83
N GLY A 20 25.64 -8.85 4.94
CA GLY A 20 25.53 -9.39 6.30
C GLY A 20 24.27 -8.90 7.03
N VAL A 21 23.48 -9.82 7.60
CA VAL A 21 22.39 -9.52 8.54
C VAL A 21 22.83 -9.98 9.93
N LYS A 22 22.94 -9.05 10.89
CA LYS A 22 23.45 -9.31 12.26
C LYS A 22 24.81 -10.04 12.29
N GLY A 23 25.69 -9.77 11.32
CA GLY A 23 27.03 -10.38 11.25
C GLY A 23 27.10 -11.77 10.59
N ARG A 24 25.99 -12.31 10.06
CA ARG A 24 25.96 -13.55 9.24
C ARG A 24 25.72 -13.24 7.77
N PHE A 25 26.32 -14.01 6.85
CA PHE A 25 26.14 -13.79 5.41
C PHE A 25 24.70 -14.03 4.98
N PHE A 26 24.21 -13.24 4.03
CA PHE A 26 22.81 -13.29 3.57
C PHE A 26 22.42 -14.67 3.03
N LYS A 27 23.37 -15.33 2.38
CA LYS A 27 23.25 -16.70 1.87
C LYS A 27 23.02 -17.73 2.99
N GLU A 28 23.67 -17.54 4.13
CA GLU A 28 23.51 -18.38 5.32
C GLU A 28 22.21 -18.03 6.06
N TYR A 29 21.89 -16.73 6.14
CA TYR A 29 20.71 -16.22 6.83
C TYR A 29 19.39 -16.70 6.19
N LEU A 30 19.33 -16.72 4.86
CA LEU A 30 18.18 -17.21 4.10
C LEU A 30 18.23 -18.71 3.82
N GLN A 31 19.06 -19.46 4.56
CA GLN A 31 19.18 -20.92 4.45
C GLN A 31 19.52 -21.41 3.02
N GLY A 32 20.21 -20.58 2.22
CA GLY A 32 20.59 -20.90 0.85
C GLY A 32 19.45 -20.94 -0.17
N ASN A 33 18.22 -20.52 0.17
CA ASN A 33 17.11 -20.55 -0.78
C ASN A 33 17.33 -19.57 -1.95
N PRO A 34 17.44 -20.06 -3.20
CA PRO A 34 17.80 -19.24 -4.35
C PRO A 34 16.75 -18.16 -4.66
N LEU A 35 15.46 -18.41 -4.40
CA LEU A 35 14.40 -17.45 -4.67
C LEU A 35 14.54 -16.20 -3.82
N TRP A 36 14.74 -16.35 -2.51
CA TRP A 36 14.84 -15.21 -1.59
C TRP A 36 16.13 -14.41 -1.78
N LEU A 37 17.21 -15.08 -2.17
CA LEU A 37 18.46 -14.45 -2.59
C LEU A 37 18.29 -13.62 -3.86
N GLN A 38 17.54 -14.13 -4.85
CA GLN A 38 17.20 -13.36 -6.06
C GLN A 38 16.38 -12.12 -5.70
N TYR A 39 15.33 -12.26 -4.88
CA TYR A 39 14.47 -11.15 -4.47
C TYR A 39 15.23 -9.95 -3.89
N VAL A 40 16.27 -10.20 -3.10
CA VAL A 40 17.04 -9.13 -2.45
C VAL A 40 17.99 -8.43 -3.41
N LYS A 41 18.44 -9.13 -4.45
CA LYS A 41 19.35 -8.57 -5.47
C LYS A 41 18.62 -7.78 -6.55
N VAL A 42 17.33 -8.03 -6.79
CA VAL A 42 16.56 -7.40 -7.90
C VAL A 42 16.78 -5.89 -8.01
N PRO A 43 16.70 -5.07 -6.94
CA PRO A 43 16.87 -3.61 -7.08
C PRO A 43 18.23 -3.19 -7.62
N SER A 44 19.30 -3.90 -7.24
CA SER A 44 20.65 -3.63 -7.72
C SER A 44 20.88 -4.16 -9.14
N VAL A 45 20.31 -5.33 -9.46
CA VAL A 45 20.34 -5.96 -10.79
C VAL A 45 19.65 -5.05 -11.82
N THR A 46 18.43 -4.59 -11.52
CA THR A 46 17.63 -3.72 -12.39
C THR A 46 18.37 -2.43 -12.77
N LEU A 47 19.19 -1.90 -11.85
CA LEU A 47 19.93 -0.66 -12.06
C LEU A 47 21.38 -0.89 -12.52
N GLY A 48 21.83 -2.14 -12.65
CA GLY A 48 23.21 -2.47 -13.03
C GLY A 48 24.27 -2.18 -11.95
N TYR A 49 23.87 -2.03 -10.68
CA TYR A 49 24.76 -1.69 -9.56
C TYR A 49 25.16 -2.89 -8.68
N GLU A 50 25.09 -4.11 -9.21
CA GLU A 50 25.32 -5.33 -8.43
C GLU A 50 26.67 -5.35 -7.70
N ASN A 51 27.70 -4.73 -8.29
CA ASN A 51 29.06 -4.72 -7.76
C ASN A 51 29.51 -3.33 -7.28
N SER A 52 28.61 -2.34 -7.26
CA SER A 52 28.98 -0.95 -6.98
C SER A 52 28.83 -0.57 -5.51
N TYR A 53 27.88 -1.18 -4.79
CA TYR A 53 27.54 -0.81 -3.42
C TYR A 53 27.49 -2.01 -2.47
N ASP A 54 28.10 -1.84 -1.29
CA ASP A 54 27.92 -2.75 -0.17
C ASP A 54 26.65 -2.38 0.61
N VAL A 55 25.77 -3.37 0.80
CA VAL A 55 24.48 -3.15 1.46
C VAL A 55 24.45 -3.88 2.80
N PHE A 56 24.40 -3.09 3.88
CA PHE A 56 24.21 -3.59 5.25
C PHE A 56 22.77 -3.40 5.69
N VAL A 57 22.08 -4.48 6.05
CA VAL A 57 20.66 -4.42 6.46
C VAL A 57 20.46 -5.10 7.80
N LYS A 58 19.79 -4.40 8.71
CA LYS A 58 19.29 -4.96 9.98
C LYS A 58 17.78 -5.16 9.85
N ALA A 59 17.34 -6.41 9.73
CA ALA A 59 15.93 -6.78 9.74
C ALA A 59 15.57 -7.52 11.05
N HIS A 60 14.38 -7.26 11.58
CA HIS A 60 13.85 -7.87 12.79
C HIS A 60 12.41 -8.34 12.56
N GLY A 61 12.00 -9.43 13.22
CA GLY A 61 10.64 -9.98 13.17
C GLY A 61 10.29 -10.74 11.89
N GLY A 62 9.09 -11.33 11.83
CA GLY A 62 8.55 -12.06 10.67
C GLY A 62 9.28 -13.36 10.31
N GLY A 63 8.74 -14.08 9.31
CA GLY A 63 9.40 -15.22 8.67
C GLY A 63 10.42 -14.79 7.60
N LEU A 64 11.24 -15.73 7.12
CA LEU A 64 12.33 -15.47 6.16
C LEU A 64 11.85 -14.76 4.87
N SER A 65 10.68 -15.13 4.36
CA SER A 65 10.09 -14.51 3.17
C SER A 65 9.73 -13.04 3.37
N GLY A 66 9.11 -12.71 4.51
CA GLY A 66 8.76 -11.33 4.85
C GLY A 66 9.99 -10.46 5.12
N GLN A 67 11.02 -11.06 5.73
CA GLN A 67 12.30 -10.39 5.92
C GLN A 67 13.01 -10.10 4.59
N ALA A 68 13.05 -11.07 3.67
CA ALA A 68 13.63 -10.88 2.34
C ALA A 68 12.95 -9.72 1.59
N GLN A 69 11.61 -9.66 1.59
CA GLN A 69 10.86 -8.57 0.96
C GLN A 69 11.12 -7.21 1.63
N ALA A 70 11.18 -7.17 2.96
CA ALA A 70 11.50 -5.95 3.69
C ALA A 70 12.91 -5.44 3.36
N ILE A 71 13.85 -6.36 3.21
CA ILE A 71 15.23 -6.07 2.81
C ILE A 71 15.24 -5.51 1.38
N THR A 72 14.61 -6.17 0.41
CA THR A 72 14.49 -5.69 -0.98
C THR A 72 13.96 -4.26 -1.05
N LEU A 73 12.85 -3.97 -0.35
CA LEU A 73 12.27 -2.63 -0.30
C LEU A 73 13.22 -1.61 0.35
N GLY A 74 13.94 -2.03 1.40
CA GLY A 74 14.95 -1.22 2.07
C GLY A 74 16.08 -0.84 1.12
N VAL A 75 16.58 -1.79 0.33
CA VAL A 75 17.61 -1.57 -0.69
C VAL A 75 17.11 -0.62 -1.78
N ALA A 76 15.92 -0.87 -2.34
CA ALA A 76 15.33 -0.01 -3.37
C ALA A 76 15.14 1.45 -2.89
N ARG A 77 14.71 1.64 -1.63
CA ARG A 77 14.58 2.98 -1.01
C ARG A 77 15.92 3.63 -0.72
N ALA A 78 16.96 2.86 -0.39
CA ALA A 78 18.29 3.38 -0.20
C ALA A 78 18.87 3.89 -1.53
N LEU A 79 18.67 3.16 -2.62
CA LEU A 79 19.12 3.56 -3.96
C LEU A 79 18.42 4.85 -4.43
N LEU A 80 17.14 5.05 -4.11
CA LEU A 80 16.45 6.33 -4.36
C LEU A 80 17.08 7.55 -3.66
N LYS A 81 17.78 7.35 -2.54
CA LYS A 81 18.50 8.45 -1.87
C LYS A 81 19.80 8.80 -2.59
N VAL A 82 20.37 7.86 -3.35
CA VAL A 82 21.61 8.05 -4.11
C VAL A 82 21.33 8.85 -5.39
N SER A 83 20.25 8.52 -6.10
CA SER A 83 19.74 9.36 -7.19
C SER A 83 18.23 9.26 -7.35
N ALA A 84 17.59 10.38 -7.68
CA ALA A 84 16.15 10.44 -7.93
C ALA A 84 15.73 9.73 -9.23
N ASP A 85 16.66 9.59 -10.18
CA ASP A 85 16.45 9.03 -11.51
C ASP A 85 16.12 7.53 -11.46
N HIS A 86 16.52 6.84 -10.39
CA HIS A 86 16.22 5.42 -10.19
C HIS A 86 14.74 5.12 -9.91
N ARG A 87 13.88 6.14 -9.75
CA ARG A 87 12.47 5.93 -9.40
C ARG A 87 11.67 5.25 -10.51
N SER A 88 11.86 5.65 -11.77
CA SER A 88 11.12 5.08 -12.91
C SER A 88 11.41 3.58 -13.13
N PRO A 89 12.66 3.09 -13.21
CA PRO A 89 12.94 1.66 -13.39
C PRO A 89 12.47 0.82 -12.19
N LEU A 90 12.69 1.29 -10.96
CA LEU A 90 12.25 0.57 -9.75
C LEU A 90 10.73 0.50 -9.62
N LYS A 91 10.00 1.51 -10.10
CA LYS A 91 8.53 1.49 -10.13
C LYS A 91 8.00 0.54 -11.21
N LYS A 92 8.67 0.46 -12.37
CA LYS A 92 8.33 -0.46 -13.47
C LYS A 92 8.46 -1.92 -13.04
N GLU A 93 9.51 -2.26 -12.29
CA GLU A 93 9.73 -3.59 -11.70
C GLU A 93 8.86 -3.87 -10.45
N GLY A 94 8.04 -2.92 -10.02
CA GLY A 94 7.14 -3.09 -8.87
C GLY A 94 7.82 -3.05 -7.49
N LEU A 95 9.13 -2.76 -7.41
CA LEU A 95 9.96 -2.80 -6.19
C LEU A 95 9.67 -1.67 -5.19
N LEU A 96 8.97 -0.61 -5.63
CA LEU A 96 8.55 0.50 -4.78
C LEU A 96 7.14 0.34 -4.20
N THR A 97 6.38 -0.62 -4.73
CA THR A 97 5.04 -0.99 -4.27
C THR A 97 5.16 -2.22 -3.37
N ARG A 98 4.72 -2.11 -2.11
CA ARG A 98 4.89 -3.17 -1.09
C ARG A 98 4.23 -4.51 -1.44
N ASP A 99 3.27 -4.55 -2.37
CA ASP A 99 2.55 -5.76 -2.77
C ASP A 99 1.77 -5.51 -4.07
N ALA A 100 2.15 -6.12 -5.19
CA ALA A 100 1.31 -6.16 -6.40
C ALA A 100 -0.08 -6.79 -6.11
N ARG A 101 -0.12 -7.71 -5.13
CA ARG A 101 -1.33 -8.34 -4.60
C ARG A 101 -2.35 -7.35 -4.01
N VAL A 102 -1.97 -6.13 -3.60
CA VAL A 102 -2.93 -5.14 -3.05
C VAL A 102 -3.86 -4.62 -4.12
N VAL A 103 -3.35 -4.37 -5.32
CA VAL A 103 -4.14 -3.80 -6.43
C VAL A 103 -5.16 -4.82 -6.92
N GLU A 104 -4.76 -6.09 -7.01
CA GLU A 104 -5.64 -7.22 -7.33
C GLU A 104 -6.71 -7.43 -6.26
N ARG A 105 -6.32 -7.41 -4.97
CA ARG A 105 -7.24 -7.53 -3.83
C ARG A 105 -8.38 -6.53 -3.87
N LYS A 106 -8.18 -5.29 -4.35
CA LYS A 106 -9.27 -4.29 -4.43
C LYS A 106 -10.36 -4.71 -5.42
N LYS A 107 -9.97 -5.14 -6.63
CA LYS A 107 -10.91 -5.58 -7.67
C LYS A 107 -11.61 -6.86 -7.26
N GLU A 108 -10.86 -7.80 -6.68
CA GLU A 108 -11.38 -9.07 -6.19
C GLU A 108 -12.36 -8.88 -5.03
N TYR A 109 -12.01 -8.06 -4.03
CA TYR A 109 -12.85 -7.83 -2.84
C TYR A 109 -14.21 -7.21 -3.17
N LEU A 110 -14.24 -6.26 -4.10
CA LEU A 110 -15.49 -5.63 -4.56
C LEU A 110 -16.14 -6.42 -5.72
N GLN A 111 -15.73 -7.67 -5.95
CA GLN A 111 -16.29 -8.58 -6.95
C GLN A 111 -16.31 -7.98 -8.38
N GLY A 112 -15.35 -7.09 -8.68
CA GLY A 112 -15.25 -6.42 -9.98
C GLY A 112 -16.40 -5.45 -10.30
N ASN A 113 -17.31 -5.15 -9.35
CA ASN A 113 -18.45 -4.28 -9.63
C ASN A 113 -17.98 -2.86 -9.99
N PRO A 114 -18.30 -2.34 -11.20
CA PRO A 114 -17.78 -1.06 -11.65
C PRO A 114 -18.28 0.12 -10.80
N LEU A 115 -19.52 0.06 -10.29
CA LEU A 115 -20.09 1.13 -9.47
C LEU A 115 -19.36 1.28 -8.14
N TRP A 116 -19.08 0.18 -7.46
CA TRP A 116 -18.38 0.20 -6.17
C TRP A 116 -16.93 0.65 -6.32
N LEU A 117 -16.27 0.22 -7.40
CA LEU A 117 -14.92 0.65 -7.73
C LEU A 117 -14.86 2.15 -8.04
N GLN A 118 -15.88 2.69 -8.72
CA GLN A 118 -16.03 4.12 -8.96
C GLN A 118 -16.17 4.89 -7.65
N TYR A 119 -17.09 4.50 -6.76
CA TYR A 119 -17.27 5.18 -5.46
C TYR A 119 -15.96 5.38 -4.70
N VAL A 120 -15.16 4.31 -4.57
CA VAL A 120 -13.88 4.37 -3.84
C VAL A 120 -12.88 5.32 -4.51
N LYS A 121 -12.96 5.51 -5.83
CA LYS A 121 -12.04 6.39 -6.58
C LYS A 121 -12.46 7.87 -6.53
N VAL A 122 -13.76 8.17 -6.40
CA VAL A 122 -14.30 9.54 -6.47
C VAL A 122 -13.47 10.57 -5.67
N PRO A 123 -13.17 10.39 -4.36
CA PRO A 123 -12.45 11.41 -3.60
C PRO A 123 -11.04 11.70 -4.11
N SER A 124 -10.37 10.70 -4.68
CA SER A 124 -9.06 10.88 -5.32
C SER A 124 -9.18 11.60 -6.66
N VAL A 125 -10.22 11.29 -7.44
CA VAL A 125 -10.50 11.92 -8.74
C VAL A 125 -10.85 13.40 -8.56
N THR A 126 -11.74 13.73 -7.61
CA THR A 126 -12.17 15.10 -7.32
C THR A 126 -11.01 16.04 -7.02
N LEU A 127 -9.93 15.53 -6.43
CA LEU A 127 -8.74 16.30 -6.09
C LEU A 127 -7.57 16.12 -7.08
N GLY A 128 -7.72 15.26 -8.10
CA GLY A 128 -6.65 14.95 -9.06
C GLY A 128 -5.48 14.14 -8.49
N TYR A 129 -5.65 13.46 -7.35
CA TYR A 129 -4.60 12.72 -6.65
C TYR A 129 -4.63 11.21 -6.89
N GLU A 130 -5.11 10.75 -8.05
CA GLU A 130 -5.30 9.33 -8.33
C GLU A 130 -4.02 8.48 -8.18
N ASN A 131 -2.87 9.06 -8.53
CA ASN A 131 -1.58 8.36 -8.53
C ASN A 131 -0.62 8.84 -7.43
N SER A 132 -1.08 9.73 -6.55
CA SER A 132 -0.22 10.38 -5.54
C SER A 132 -0.21 9.66 -4.20
N TYR A 133 -1.29 8.95 -3.86
CA TYR A 133 -1.45 8.31 -2.56
C TYR A 133 -1.78 6.82 -2.66
N ASP A 134 -1.10 6.03 -1.84
CA ASP A 134 -1.47 4.65 -1.59
C ASP A 134 -2.49 4.58 -0.44
N VAL A 135 -3.62 3.92 -0.70
CA VAL A 135 -4.71 3.81 0.28
C VAL A 135 -4.84 2.37 0.75
N PHE A 136 -4.66 2.16 2.06
CA PHE A 136 -4.86 0.88 2.73
C PHE A 136 -6.07 0.98 3.66
N VAL A 137 -7.08 0.14 3.44
CA VAL A 137 -8.31 0.16 4.24
C VAL A 137 -8.62 -1.23 4.79
N LYS A 138 -9.06 -1.27 6.05
CA LYS A 138 -9.66 -2.44 6.69
C LYS A 138 -11.13 -2.15 6.91
N ALA A 139 -12.01 -2.85 6.20
CA ALA A 139 -13.46 -2.74 6.34
C ALA A 139 -14.00 -4.05 6.93
N HIS A 140 -14.90 -3.93 7.91
CA HIS A 140 -15.51 -5.06 8.60
C HIS A 140 -17.01 -4.81 8.77
N GLY A 141 -17.81 -5.87 8.68
CA GLY A 141 -19.27 -5.82 8.83
C GLY A 141 -20.01 -5.25 7.61
N GLY A 142 -21.35 -5.32 7.65
CA GLY A 142 -22.22 -4.84 6.56
C GLY A 142 -22.11 -5.68 5.29
N GLY A 143 -22.55 -5.10 4.16
CA GLY A 143 -22.39 -5.67 2.82
C GLY A 143 -21.43 -4.85 1.95
N LEU A 144 -21.01 -5.41 0.80
CA LEU A 144 -19.99 -4.82 -0.08
C LEU A 144 -20.31 -3.39 -0.54
N SER A 145 -21.57 -3.12 -0.89
CA SER A 145 -22.01 -1.77 -1.29
C SER A 145 -21.85 -0.75 -0.15
N GLY A 146 -22.27 -1.12 1.07
CA GLY A 146 -22.12 -0.26 2.24
C GLY A 146 -20.66 -0.08 2.64
N GLN A 147 -19.84 -1.12 2.48
CA GLN A 147 -18.39 -1.03 2.68
C GLN A 147 -17.73 -0.09 1.67
N ALA A 148 -18.10 -0.14 0.39
CA ALA A 148 -17.57 0.77 -0.62
C ALA A 148 -17.86 2.24 -0.29
N GLN A 149 -19.08 2.55 0.15
CA GLN A 149 -19.45 3.90 0.60
C GLN A 149 -18.72 4.31 1.88
N ALA A 150 -18.57 3.39 2.84
CA ALA A 150 -17.81 3.64 4.07
C ALA A 150 -16.32 3.90 3.78
N ILE A 151 -15.72 3.14 2.87
CA ILE A 151 -14.36 3.35 2.37
C ILE A 151 -14.24 4.74 1.74
N THR A 152 -15.19 5.12 0.89
CA THR A 152 -15.22 6.43 0.21
C THR A 152 -15.19 7.59 1.21
N LEU A 153 -16.07 7.56 2.22
CA LEU A 153 -16.09 8.55 3.29
C LEU A 153 -14.80 8.55 4.12
N GLY A 154 -14.23 7.37 4.37
CA GLY A 154 -12.96 7.21 5.07
C GLY A 154 -11.79 7.86 4.33
N VAL A 155 -11.72 7.64 3.00
CA VAL A 155 -10.69 8.24 2.15
C VAL A 155 -10.84 9.76 2.08
N ALA A 156 -12.05 10.27 1.88
CA ALA A 156 -12.30 11.72 1.87
C ALA A 156 -11.87 12.39 3.19
N ARG A 157 -12.17 11.76 4.34
CA ARG A 157 -11.74 12.25 5.66
C ARG A 157 -10.23 12.14 5.88
N ALA A 158 -9.57 11.13 5.30
CA ALA A 158 -8.13 11.01 5.36
C ALA A 158 -7.45 12.14 4.57
N LEU A 159 -7.96 12.46 3.37
CA LEU A 159 -7.44 13.55 2.54
C LEU A 159 -7.61 14.92 3.21
N LEU A 160 -8.72 15.14 3.92
CA LEU A 160 -8.88 16.34 4.75
C LEU A 160 -7.82 16.52 5.84
N LYS A 161 -7.26 15.42 6.37
CA LYS A 161 -6.20 15.50 7.37
C LYS A 161 -4.84 15.86 6.77
N VAL A 162 -4.68 15.66 5.46
CA VAL A 162 -3.44 15.99 4.73
C VAL A 162 -3.39 17.50 4.47
N SER A 163 -4.48 18.09 3.97
CA SER A 163 -4.64 19.54 3.86
C SER A 163 -6.09 19.95 4.10
N ALA A 164 -6.26 21.03 4.86
CA ALA A 164 -7.56 21.63 5.13
C ALA A 164 -8.20 22.26 3.88
N ASP A 165 -7.39 22.62 2.88
CA ASP A 165 -7.84 23.29 1.65
C ASP A 165 -8.75 22.38 0.80
N HIS A 166 -8.61 21.07 0.96
CA HIS A 166 -9.43 20.07 0.28
C HIS A 166 -10.90 20.05 0.75
N ARG A 167 -11.25 20.80 1.80
CA ARG A 167 -12.62 20.81 2.34
C ARG A 167 -13.64 21.37 1.37
N SER A 168 -13.33 22.46 0.68
CA SER A 168 -14.26 23.10 -0.26
C SER A 168 -14.67 22.16 -1.40
N PRO A 169 -13.73 21.57 -2.18
CA PRO A 169 -14.09 20.66 -3.28
C PRO A 169 -14.80 19.39 -2.77
N LEU A 170 -14.32 18.78 -1.67
CA LEU A 170 -14.94 17.57 -1.14
C LEU A 170 -16.35 17.80 -0.57
N LYS A 171 -16.60 18.97 0.02
CA LYS A 171 -17.94 19.33 0.54
C LYS A 171 -18.91 19.59 -0.61
N LYS A 172 -18.46 20.22 -1.69
CA LYS A 172 -19.29 20.48 -2.88
C LYS A 172 -19.82 19.19 -3.50
N GLU A 173 -18.98 18.16 -3.57
CA GLU A 173 -19.34 16.81 -4.05
C GLU A 173 -20.08 15.96 -3.01
N GLY A 174 -20.36 16.47 -1.81
CA GLY A 174 -21.09 15.74 -0.76
C GLY A 174 -20.33 14.59 -0.09
N LEU A 175 -19.02 14.46 -0.32
CA LEU A 175 -18.19 13.32 0.12
C LEU A 175 -17.87 13.30 1.63
N LEU A 176 -18.20 14.38 2.34
CA LEU A 176 -17.94 14.52 3.78
C LEU A 176 -19.14 14.18 4.65
N THR A 177 -20.32 14.08 4.04
CA THR A 177 -21.58 13.79 4.73
C THR A 177 -21.71 12.29 4.92
N ARG A 178 -22.03 11.86 6.14
CA ARG A 178 -22.37 10.47 6.42
C ARG A 178 -23.80 10.21 5.95
N ASP A 179 -24.01 9.18 5.13
CA ASP A 179 -25.36 8.71 4.80
C ASP A 179 -26.04 8.21 6.09
N ALA A 180 -27.20 8.80 6.40
CA ALA A 180 -27.97 8.49 7.61
C ALA A 180 -28.95 7.34 7.42
N ARG A 181 -29.10 6.81 6.19
CA ARG A 181 -30.02 5.73 5.88
C ARG A 181 -29.63 4.46 6.64
N VAL A 182 -30.58 3.92 7.39
CA VAL A 182 -30.46 2.67 8.15
C VAL A 182 -31.70 1.83 7.91
N VAL A 183 -31.56 0.50 7.97
CA VAL A 183 -32.68 -0.42 7.83
C VAL A 183 -33.70 -0.15 8.94
N GLU A 184 -34.91 0.21 8.55
CA GLU A 184 -36.01 0.37 9.49
C GLU A 184 -36.44 -0.99 10.07
N ARG A 185 -36.74 -1.01 11.36
CA ARG A 185 -37.26 -2.21 12.03
C ARG A 185 -38.63 -2.61 11.49
N LYS A 186 -38.93 -3.91 11.56
CA LYS A 186 -40.29 -4.43 11.34
C LYS A 186 -41.22 -3.99 12.48
N LYS A 187 -42.41 -3.49 12.13
CA LYS A 187 -43.48 -3.16 13.10
C LYS A 187 -44.44 -4.35 13.24
N VAL A 188 -45.06 -4.51 14.40
CA VAL A 188 -46.05 -5.56 14.66
C VAL A 188 -47.23 -5.37 13.71
N GLY A 189 -47.80 -6.47 13.20
CA GLY A 189 -48.90 -6.44 12.22
C GLY A 189 -48.47 -6.18 10.76
N LEU A 190 -47.23 -5.77 10.50
CA LEU A 190 -46.70 -5.61 9.13
C LEU A 190 -45.86 -6.82 8.70
N LYS A 191 -45.82 -7.11 7.40
CA LYS A 191 -44.97 -8.16 6.80
C LYS A 191 -43.49 -7.75 6.73
N LYS A 192 -43.20 -6.47 6.50
CA LYS A 192 -41.85 -5.85 6.53
C LYS A 192 -41.90 -4.51 7.29
N ALA A 193 -40.87 -3.66 7.20
CA ALA A 193 -40.86 -2.34 7.86
C ALA A 193 -42.10 -1.47 7.56
N ARG A 194 -42.56 -1.44 6.29
CA ARG A 194 -43.73 -0.68 5.83
C ARG A 194 -44.79 -1.52 5.10
N LYS A 195 -44.47 -2.76 4.71
CA LYS A 195 -45.36 -3.61 3.90
C LYS A 195 -46.50 -4.17 4.75
N ALA A 196 -47.71 -3.68 4.55
CA ALA A 196 -48.93 -4.22 5.16
C ALA A 196 -49.33 -5.56 4.51
N PRO A 197 -50.06 -6.43 5.23
CA PRO A 197 -50.81 -7.51 4.60
C PRO A 197 -51.87 -6.97 3.64
N GLN A 198 -52.36 -7.79 2.72
CA GLN A 198 -53.43 -7.41 1.81
C GLN A 198 -54.72 -7.15 2.62
N PHE A 199 -55.35 -6.00 2.40
CA PHE A 199 -56.60 -5.62 3.06
C PHE A 199 -57.80 -6.14 2.25
N SER A 200 -58.80 -6.73 2.92
CA SER A 200 -60.08 -7.12 2.32
C SER A 200 -61.18 -6.19 2.82
N LYS A 201 -61.72 -5.35 1.91
CA LYS A 201 -62.71 -4.32 2.27
C LYS A 201 -64.12 -4.89 2.51
N ARG A 202 -64.48 -5.95 1.80
CA ARG A 202 -65.85 -6.45 1.60
C ARG A 202 -66.81 -5.39 1.04
#